data_AF-A0AAQ3WTH6-F1
#
_entry.id   AF-A0AAQ3WTH6-F1
#
_cell.length_a   1.000
_cell.length_b   1.000
_cell.length_c   1.000
_cell.angle_alpha   90.00
_cell.angle_beta   90.00
_cell.angle_gamma   90.00
#
_symmetry.space_group_name_H-M   'P 1'
#
loop_
_entity.id
_entity.type
_entity.pdbx_description
1 polymer ?
#
loop_
_entity_poly.entity_id
_entity_poly.type
_entity_poly.pdbx_seq_one_letter_code
_entity_poly.pdbx_strand_id
1 'polypeptide(L)'
;MPAPVGASAEDDVVVAADAIATSTAEAEGQQEEKKKKKRRPRAPTEEEVAARRSVLRWACPGREVASDDDEHPAAAAAAAGTGRARLRRRPRVAVELHAHSSRSDGSLSPAELVERAHRNGVKVFALTDHDTMAGVPEAVEAAKQYPIRIIPGVEISAVHSPGDESGAKEPVHILAYYGSWGPSRPQELERFLDGIRDGRYARANKILLKLRCLDMPMKLEDVCKIAGNGVAPGRLHVARAMVEAGYVESLRQAFSRYLYDGGPAYATGSEPNGKSVVQLVCRTGGVAVLAHPWALKNPAVVVKDLKAAGLHGIEVYRSDGKVSGLSDLADAYGLLKLGGSDFHGRDDKEEPDVGSVDLPVLAVLNFLEVARPIWHNAIKEIFASITERATDMNGSKGLRRASSSGDFRIMRFCPEDPGLTDAPEVEIMGNFLIAEFQVIRGRL
;
A
#
# COMPACT_ATOMS: atom_id res chain seq x y z
N MET A 1 63.18 -1.74 40.37
CA MET A 1 63.85 -2.62 41.36
C MET A 1 62.76 -3.42 42.09
N PRO A 2 62.98 -4.71 42.40
CA PRO A 2 62.49 -5.76 41.49
C PRO A 2 61.39 -6.71 42.03
N ALA A 3 60.64 -7.31 41.08
CA ALA A 3 59.91 -8.60 41.20
C ALA A 3 58.74 -8.65 42.25
N PRO A 4 57.99 -9.78 42.43
CA PRO A 4 57.96 -11.07 41.71
C PRO A 4 56.55 -11.63 41.32
N VAL A 5 56.51 -12.83 40.71
CA VAL A 5 55.36 -13.79 40.46
C VAL A 5 54.08 -13.30 39.74
N GLY A 6 53.29 -14.14 39.04
CA GLY A 6 53.46 -15.56 38.68
C GLY A 6 52.22 -16.21 37.97
N ALA A 7 52.48 -16.96 36.90
CA ALA A 7 51.62 -17.81 36.02
C ALA A 7 50.12 -18.14 36.28
N SER A 8 49.28 -17.92 35.25
CA SER A 8 48.15 -18.75 34.74
C SER A 8 47.74 -18.22 33.34
N ALA A 9 47.66 -19.00 32.25
CA ALA A 9 46.57 -19.92 31.83
C ALA A 9 45.26 -19.15 31.47
N GLU A 10 44.54 -19.37 30.35
CA GLU A 10 44.51 -20.45 29.33
C GLU A 10 44.20 -19.92 27.89
N ASP A 11 44.54 -20.72 26.87
CA ASP A 11 43.89 -21.03 25.55
C ASP A 11 43.31 -19.90 24.64
N ASP A 12 43.65 -19.81 23.35
CA ASP A 12 43.19 -20.62 22.18
C ASP A 12 41.68 -20.51 21.87
N VAL A 13 41.19 -20.49 20.61
CA VAL A 13 41.79 -20.74 19.28
C VAL A 13 41.46 -19.54 18.32
N VAL A 14 41.60 -19.48 16.98
CA VAL A 14 41.53 -20.45 15.86
C VAL A 14 42.44 -19.94 14.70
N VAL A 15 42.93 -20.85 13.85
CA VAL A 15 43.66 -20.56 12.59
C VAL A 15 42.98 -21.27 11.40
N ALA A 16 42.82 -20.59 10.25
CA ALA A 16 43.01 -21.14 8.89
C ALA A 16 42.62 -20.12 7.79
N ALA A 17 43.55 -19.83 6.88
CA ALA A 17 43.30 -19.26 5.56
C ALA A 17 44.29 -19.87 4.55
N ASP A 18 43.91 -19.92 3.27
CA ASP A 18 44.64 -20.42 2.11
C ASP A 18 45.21 -21.86 2.13
N ALA A 19 44.69 -22.68 1.21
CA ALA A 19 45.37 -23.88 0.74
C ALA A 19 45.03 -24.20 -0.73
N ILE A 20 46.04 -23.98 -1.60
CA ILE A 20 46.33 -24.74 -2.83
C ILE A 20 45.41 -24.53 -4.05
N ALA A 21 46.06 -24.23 -5.17
CA ALA A 21 45.52 -24.31 -6.53
C ALA A 21 46.15 -25.49 -7.31
N THR A 22 45.74 -25.67 -8.56
CA THR A 22 46.19 -26.67 -9.56
C THR A 22 45.61 -28.10 -9.44
N SER A 23 44.70 -28.41 -10.37
CA SER A 23 44.56 -29.71 -11.02
C SER A 23 43.75 -29.50 -12.30
N THR A 24 44.35 -29.69 -13.47
CA THR A 24 43.68 -29.53 -14.78
C THR A 24 43.50 -30.86 -15.49
N ALA A 25 42.50 -30.89 -16.38
CA ALA A 25 42.16 -31.93 -17.36
C ALA A 25 41.21 -33.07 -16.92
N GLU A 26 40.54 -33.62 -17.94
CA GLU A 26 39.83 -34.91 -18.01
C GLU A 26 38.60 -35.16 -17.10
N ALA A 27 37.47 -34.57 -17.51
CA ALA A 27 36.16 -35.24 -17.46
C ALA A 27 35.28 -34.74 -18.63
N GLU A 28 34.85 -35.66 -19.51
CA GLU A 28 34.05 -35.32 -20.70
C GLU A 28 32.58 -35.02 -20.36
N GLY A 29 31.91 -34.25 -21.23
CA GLY A 29 30.62 -33.65 -20.92
C GLY A 29 29.43 -34.62 -20.91
N GLN A 30 28.66 -34.61 -19.83
CA GLN A 30 27.28 -35.12 -19.82
C GLN A 30 26.31 -34.00 -19.42
N GLN A 31 25.50 -33.54 -20.38
CA GLN A 31 24.43 -32.58 -20.11
C GLN A 31 23.23 -33.30 -19.48
N GLU A 32 23.18 -33.38 -18.15
CA GLU A 32 21.95 -33.77 -17.46
C GLU A 32 20.83 -32.75 -17.72
N GLU A 33 19.85 -33.12 -18.55
CA GLU A 33 18.53 -32.46 -18.57
C GLU A 33 17.88 -32.61 -17.18
N LYS A 34 18.13 -31.65 -16.27
CA LYS A 34 17.41 -31.54 -14.99
C LYS A 34 15.97 -31.09 -15.21
N LYS A 35 15.16 -32.01 -15.73
CA LYS A 35 13.70 -31.92 -15.89
C LYS A 35 13.09 -31.53 -14.55
N LYS A 36 12.79 -30.23 -14.39
CA LYS A 36 12.12 -29.65 -13.22
C LYS A 36 10.78 -30.35 -13.00
N LYS A 37 10.75 -31.40 -12.17
CA LYS A 37 9.52 -32.06 -11.69
C LYS A 37 8.65 -30.98 -11.06
N LYS A 38 7.59 -30.56 -11.77
CA LYS A 38 6.59 -29.62 -11.25
C LYS A 38 5.95 -30.25 -10.02
N ARG A 39 6.39 -29.83 -8.83
CA ARG A 39 5.75 -30.18 -7.56
C ARG A 39 4.26 -29.86 -7.70
N ARG A 40 3.39 -30.85 -7.47
CA ARG A 40 1.94 -30.61 -7.37
C ARG A 40 1.71 -29.62 -6.22
N PRO A 41 0.81 -28.63 -6.37
CA PRO A 41 0.49 -27.73 -5.27
C PRO A 41 -0.07 -28.53 -4.09
N ARG A 42 0.29 -28.13 -2.88
CA ARG A 42 -0.25 -28.67 -1.63
C ARG A 42 -1.76 -28.44 -1.60
N ALA A 43 -2.52 -29.40 -1.05
CA ALA A 43 -3.92 -29.14 -0.71
C ALA A 43 -3.99 -28.10 0.43
N PRO A 44 -4.91 -27.12 0.37
CA PRO A 44 -5.04 -26.11 1.43
C PRO A 44 -5.50 -26.75 2.74
N THR A 45 -5.09 -26.19 3.87
CA THR A 45 -5.59 -26.57 5.19
C THR A 45 -7.04 -26.12 5.39
N GLU A 46 -7.72 -26.69 6.39
CA GLU A 46 -9.06 -26.25 6.80
C GLU A 46 -9.07 -24.78 7.25
N GLU A 47 -7.98 -24.33 7.88
CA GLU A 47 -7.72 -22.95 8.25
C GLU A 47 -7.64 -22.03 7.01
N GLU A 48 -6.85 -22.39 5.98
CA GLU A 48 -6.76 -21.63 4.72
C GLU A 48 -8.12 -21.57 4.00
N VAL A 49 -8.92 -22.64 4.07
CA VAL A 49 -10.29 -22.67 3.51
C VAL A 49 -11.26 -21.79 4.30
N ALA A 50 -11.19 -21.81 5.64
CA ALA A 50 -11.99 -20.95 6.50
C ALA A 50 -11.62 -19.47 6.34
N ALA A 51 -10.31 -19.17 6.26
CA ALA A 51 -9.78 -17.84 5.96
C ALA A 51 -10.28 -17.34 4.60
N ARG A 52 -10.17 -18.15 3.53
CA ARG A 52 -10.72 -17.82 2.20
C ARG A 52 -12.21 -17.47 2.25
N ARG A 53 -13.01 -18.25 2.99
CA ARG A 53 -14.46 -17.97 3.15
C ARG A 53 -14.70 -16.65 3.90
N SER A 54 -13.93 -16.38 4.95
CA SER A 54 -14.01 -15.15 5.75
C SER A 54 -13.62 -13.90 4.95
N VAL A 55 -12.49 -13.97 4.23
CA VAL A 55 -11.98 -12.87 3.40
C VAL A 55 -12.88 -12.62 2.19
N LEU A 56 -13.38 -13.65 1.50
CA LEU A 56 -14.32 -13.47 0.38
C LEU A 56 -15.65 -12.85 0.82
N ARG A 57 -16.24 -13.32 1.93
CA ARG A 57 -17.47 -12.74 2.50
C ARG A 57 -17.28 -11.27 2.89
N TRP A 58 -16.10 -10.90 3.38
CA TRP A 58 -15.75 -9.52 3.68
C TRP A 58 -15.56 -8.68 2.41
N ALA A 59 -14.82 -9.19 1.42
CA ALA A 59 -14.55 -8.49 0.17
C ALA A 59 -15.83 -8.21 -0.64
N CYS A 60 -16.67 -9.23 -0.83
CA CYS A 60 -17.87 -9.19 -1.67
C CYS A 60 -19.13 -9.45 -0.82
N PRO A 61 -19.59 -8.50 0.02
CA PRO A 61 -20.81 -8.66 0.81
C PRO A 61 -22.04 -8.74 -0.10
N GLY A 62 -23.09 -9.43 0.37
CA GLY A 62 -24.39 -9.50 -0.31
C GLY A 62 -24.47 -10.43 -1.52
N ARG A 63 -23.34 -10.92 -2.06
CA ARG A 63 -23.35 -12.10 -2.94
C ARG A 63 -23.21 -13.36 -2.09
N GLU A 64 -24.05 -14.35 -2.32
CA GLU A 64 -23.76 -15.70 -1.83
C GLU A 64 -22.44 -16.16 -2.45
N VAL A 65 -21.64 -16.90 -1.66
CA VAL A 65 -20.44 -17.53 -2.19
C VAL A 65 -20.90 -18.70 -3.02
N ALA A 66 -21.07 -18.48 -4.32
CA ALA A 66 -21.32 -19.53 -5.30
C ALA A 66 -20.33 -20.68 -5.05
N SER A 67 -20.82 -21.92 -5.20
CA SER A 67 -19.99 -23.11 -5.32
C SER A 67 -18.86 -22.83 -6.32
N ASP A 68 -17.65 -23.38 -6.07
CA ASP A 68 -16.45 -23.15 -6.92
C ASP A 68 -16.59 -23.64 -8.39
N ASP A 69 -17.80 -24.02 -8.79
CA ASP A 69 -18.23 -24.50 -10.10
C ASP A 69 -18.93 -23.41 -10.95
N ASP A 70 -19.70 -22.51 -10.33
CA ASP A 70 -20.75 -21.66 -10.97
C ASP A 70 -20.37 -20.17 -11.20
N GLU A 71 -19.21 -19.90 -11.80
CA GLU A 71 -19.01 -18.64 -12.55
C GLU A 71 -18.69 -18.95 -14.02
N HIS A 72 -19.58 -18.52 -14.91
CA HIS A 72 -19.52 -18.72 -16.36
C HIS A 72 -19.60 -17.36 -17.07
N PRO A 73 -18.55 -16.97 -17.80
CA PRO A 73 -18.68 -16.04 -18.92
C PRO A 73 -18.05 -16.65 -20.17
N ALA A 74 -18.79 -17.49 -20.89
CA ALA A 74 -18.27 -18.27 -22.02
C ALA A 74 -19.30 -18.48 -23.16
N ALA A 75 -20.02 -17.43 -23.55
CA ALA A 75 -21.08 -17.49 -24.58
C ALA A 75 -20.93 -16.45 -25.72
N ALA A 76 -19.69 -16.01 -26.02
CA ALA A 76 -19.44 -14.98 -27.05
C ALA A 76 -18.09 -15.13 -27.80
N ALA A 77 -17.46 -16.32 -27.82
CA ALA A 77 -16.15 -16.52 -28.45
C ALA A 77 -15.89 -17.97 -28.91
N ALA A 78 -16.77 -18.54 -29.75
CA ALA A 78 -16.73 -19.95 -30.15
C ALA A 78 -16.43 -20.16 -31.65
N ALA A 79 -15.34 -19.57 -32.17
CA ALA A 79 -15.00 -19.66 -33.60
C ALA A 79 -13.50 -19.55 -33.97
N ALA A 80 -12.56 -20.20 -33.25
CA ALA A 80 -11.21 -20.48 -33.78
C ALA A 80 -10.40 -21.57 -33.03
N GLY A 81 -9.72 -22.39 -33.83
CA GLY A 81 -8.62 -23.34 -33.55
C GLY A 81 -7.91 -23.39 -32.19
N THR A 82 -7.94 -24.60 -31.60
CA THR A 82 -6.78 -25.31 -31.01
C THR A 82 -5.83 -24.57 -30.04
N GLY A 83 -5.97 -24.80 -28.74
CA GLY A 83 -4.91 -24.48 -27.78
C GLY A 83 -5.22 -24.84 -26.32
N ARG A 84 -4.57 -25.90 -25.81
CA ARG A 84 -4.51 -26.35 -24.38
C ARG A 84 -5.49 -25.68 -23.41
N ALA A 85 -6.51 -26.41 -22.97
CA ALA A 85 -7.31 -26.04 -21.81
C ALA A 85 -6.42 -25.70 -20.61
N ARG A 86 -6.45 -24.43 -20.14
CA ARG A 86 -5.84 -24.04 -18.86
C ARG A 86 -6.53 -24.84 -17.76
N LEU A 87 -5.77 -25.48 -16.87
CA LEU A 87 -6.35 -26.01 -15.64
C LEU A 87 -7.04 -24.85 -14.90
N ARG A 88 -8.34 -25.00 -14.56
CA ARG A 88 -9.07 -24.09 -13.67
C ARG A 88 -8.26 -23.90 -12.39
N ARG A 89 -7.52 -22.79 -12.27
CA ARG A 89 -6.94 -22.36 -10.98
C ARG A 89 -8.14 -21.94 -10.14
N ARG A 90 -8.31 -22.54 -8.95
CA ARG A 90 -9.40 -22.16 -8.02
C ARG A 90 -9.40 -20.63 -7.83
N PRO A 91 -10.57 -19.98 -7.70
CA PRO A 91 -10.64 -18.53 -7.48
C PRO A 91 -9.82 -18.13 -6.25
N ARG A 92 -8.63 -17.57 -6.49
CA ARG A 92 -7.81 -16.95 -5.46
C ARG A 92 -8.51 -15.68 -5.02
N VAL A 93 -8.35 -15.30 -3.75
CA VAL A 93 -8.58 -13.90 -3.40
C VAL A 93 -7.37 -13.15 -3.92
N ALA A 94 -7.45 -12.64 -5.15
CA ALA A 94 -6.49 -11.68 -5.64
C ALA A 94 -6.73 -10.37 -4.86
N VAL A 95 -5.70 -9.94 -4.15
CA VAL A 95 -5.69 -8.73 -3.33
C VAL A 95 -4.56 -7.86 -3.85
N GLU A 96 -4.87 -6.60 -4.08
CA GLU A 96 -3.89 -5.55 -4.34
C GLU A 96 -3.89 -4.59 -3.16
N LEU A 97 -2.69 -4.25 -2.66
CA LEU A 97 -2.49 -3.36 -1.52
C LEU A 97 -1.55 -2.18 -1.83
N HIS A 98 -0.96 -2.13 -3.02
CA HIS A 98 -0.04 -1.05 -3.41
C HIS A 98 -0.14 -0.80 -4.92
N ALA A 99 -0.80 0.29 -5.32
CA ALA A 99 -0.91 0.72 -6.71
C ALA A 99 -1.21 2.23 -6.81
N HIS A 100 -0.73 2.86 -7.89
CA HIS A 100 -0.74 4.30 -8.11
C HIS A 100 -1.52 4.68 -9.37
N SER A 101 -2.20 5.83 -9.33
CA SER A 101 -2.98 6.38 -10.44
C SER A 101 -2.41 7.71 -10.96
N SER A 102 -3.04 8.27 -11.98
CA SER A 102 -2.77 9.62 -12.48
C SER A 102 -3.17 10.76 -11.53
N ARG A 103 -3.49 10.45 -10.27
CA ARG A 103 -3.54 11.41 -9.15
C ARG A 103 -2.19 11.57 -8.44
N SER A 104 -1.28 10.62 -8.63
CA SER A 104 0.14 10.71 -8.27
C SER A 104 1.03 10.63 -9.51
N ASP A 105 1.81 9.57 -9.74
CA ASP A 105 2.65 9.42 -10.93
C ASP A 105 2.41 8.14 -11.76
N GLY A 106 1.32 7.43 -11.45
CA GLY A 106 0.74 6.40 -12.31
C GLY A 106 0.17 6.96 -13.62
N SER A 107 -0.06 6.09 -14.62
CA SER A 107 -0.56 6.46 -15.95
C SER A 107 -2.08 6.33 -16.12
N LEU A 108 -2.72 5.42 -15.39
CA LEU A 108 -4.16 5.17 -15.46
C LEU A 108 -4.93 6.06 -14.48
N SER A 109 -6.12 6.51 -14.87
CA SER A 109 -7.06 7.10 -13.91
C SER A 109 -7.46 6.10 -12.81
N PRO A 110 -7.89 6.57 -11.62
CA PRO A 110 -8.47 5.70 -10.59
C PRO A 110 -9.57 4.77 -11.14
N ALA A 111 -10.43 5.25 -12.05
CA ALA A 111 -11.46 4.43 -12.67
C ALA A 111 -10.89 3.30 -13.57
N GLU A 112 -9.97 3.62 -14.48
CA GLU A 112 -9.31 2.64 -15.36
C GLU A 112 -8.47 1.62 -14.58
N LEU A 113 -7.84 2.05 -13.48
CA LEU A 113 -7.05 1.19 -12.62
C LEU A 113 -7.93 0.19 -11.85
N VAL A 114 -9.10 0.62 -11.37
CA VAL A 114 -10.10 -0.27 -10.76
C VAL A 114 -10.68 -1.27 -11.78
N GLU A 115 -10.96 -0.83 -13.01
CA GLU A 115 -11.36 -1.74 -14.09
C GLU A 115 -10.24 -2.76 -14.41
N ARG A 116 -8.99 -2.32 -14.51
CA ARG A 116 -7.83 -3.20 -14.77
C ARG A 116 -7.63 -4.22 -13.64
N ALA A 117 -7.72 -3.78 -12.39
CA ALA A 117 -7.69 -4.66 -11.22
C ALA A 117 -8.82 -5.70 -11.28
N HIS A 118 -10.05 -5.28 -11.60
CA HIS A 118 -11.17 -6.20 -11.78
C HIS A 118 -10.93 -7.22 -12.92
N ARG A 119 -10.43 -6.77 -14.08
CA ARG A 119 -10.05 -7.63 -15.22
C ARG A 119 -8.96 -8.64 -14.87
N ASN A 120 -8.02 -8.27 -14.00
CA ASN A 120 -7.00 -9.17 -13.47
C ASN A 120 -7.53 -10.11 -12.35
N GLY A 121 -8.81 -10.00 -11.99
CA GLY A 121 -9.50 -10.86 -11.03
C GLY A 121 -9.43 -10.39 -9.58
N VAL A 122 -8.90 -9.19 -9.32
CA VAL A 122 -8.77 -8.60 -7.99
C VAL A 122 -10.16 -8.43 -7.35
N LYS A 123 -10.27 -8.81 -6.08
CA LYS A 123 -11.49 -8.70 -5.26
C LYS A 123 -11.37 -7.65 -4.16
N VAL A 124 -10.14 -7.26 -3.81
CA VAL A 124 -9.82 -6.24 -2.80
C VAL A 124 -8.65 -5.42 -3.36
N PHE A 125 -8.81 -4.12 -3.47
CA PHE A 125 -7.83 -3.20 -4.08
C PHE A 125 -7.67 -1.98 -3.18
N ALA A 126 -6.44 -1.68 -2.74
CA ALA A 126 -6.12 -0.39 -2.16
C ALA A 126 -5.58 0.55 -3.24
N LEU A 127 -6.17 1.75 -3.35
CA LEU A 127 -5.51 2.85 -4.06
C LEU A 127 -4.59 3.54 -3.06
N THR A 128 -3.32 3.74 -3.43
CA THR A 128 -2.28 4.22 -2.51
C THR A 128 -1.41 5.29 -3.16
N ASP A 129 -2.03 6.21 -3.91
CA ASP A 129 -1.34 7.33 -4.55
C ASP A 129 -0.36 8.05 -3.62
N HIS A 130 0.80 8.45 -4.15
CA HIS A 130 1.78 9.24 -3.41
C HIS A 130 1.20 10.55 -2.86
N ASP A 131 1.26 10.74 -1.53
CA ASP A 131 0.93 11.98 -0.81
C ASP A 131 -0.46 12.58 -1.11
N THR A 132 -1.44 11.76 -1.53
CA THR A 132 -2.82 12.21 -1.78
C THR A 132 -3.83 11.08 -1.64
N MET A 133 -5.05 11.41 -1.19
CA MET A 133 -6.22 10.53 -1.26
C MET A 133 -7.21 10.95 -2.37
N ALA A 134 -6.85 11.91 -3.23
CA ALA A 134 -7.76 12.52 -4.20
C ALA A 134 -8.37 11.54 -5.23
N GLY A 135 -7.71 10.41 -5.51
CA GLY A 135 -8.24 9.35 -6.38
C GLY A 135 -9.23 8.40 -5.71
N VAL A 136 -9.28 8.37 -4.37
CA VAL A 136 -10.10 7.39 -3.63
C VAL A 136 -11.60 7.53 -3.90
N PRO A 137 -12.22 8.74 -3.93
CA PRO A 137 -13.65 8.87 -4.25
C PRO A 137 -13.99 8.34 -5.66
N GLU A 138 -13.13 8.59 -6.64
CA GLU A 138 -13.30 8.12 -8.02
C GLU A 138 -13.17 6.59 -8.11
N ALA A 139 -12.18 6.00 -7.44
CA ALA A 139 -12.03 4.54 -7.34
C ALA A 139 -13.23 3.87 -6.65
N VAL A 140 -13.76 4.47 -5.57
CA VAL A 140 -14.96 3.99 -4.86
C VAL A 140 -16.20 4.07 -5.75
N GLU A 141 -16.35 5.11 -6.57
CA GLU A 141 -17.45 5.25 -7.52
C GLU A 141 -17.35 4.19 -8.63
N ALA A 142 -16.17 4.05 -9.26
CA ALA A 142 -15.92 3.05 -10.30
C ALA A 142 -16.16 1.62 -9.80
N ALA A 143 -15.80 1.33 -8.55
CA ALA A 143 -16.00 0.02 -7.94
C ALA A 143 -17.47 -0.41 -7.83
N LYS A 144 -18.44 0.51 -7.83
CA LYS A 144 -19.87 0.15 -7.83
C LYS A 144 -20.28 -0.69 -9.04
N GLN A 145 -19.52 -0.62 -10.14
CA GLN A 145 -19.76 -1.37 -11.38
C GLN A 145 -19.22 -2.81 -11.31
N TYR A 146 -18.37 -3.13 -10.33
CA TYR A 146 -17.56 -4.35 -10.31
C TYR A 146 -17.64 -5.09 -8.96
N PRO A 147 -17.47 -6.43 -8.94
CA PRO A 147 -17.36 -7.21 -7.69
C PRO A 147 -15.95 -7.07 -7.07
N ILE A 148 -15.58 -5.83 -6.70
CA ILE A 148 -14.29 -5.44 -6.11
C ILE A 148 -14.51 -4.49 -4.92
N ARG A 149 -13.73 -4.65 -3.85
CA ARG A 149 -13.73 -3.75 -2.70
C ARG A 149 -12.55 -2.79 -2.77
N ILE A 150 -12.82 -1.50 -2.64
CA ILE A 150 -11.78 -0.49 -2.43
C ILE A 150 -11.42 -0.42 -0.94
N ILE A 151 -10.14 -0.35 -0.64
CA ILE A 151 -9.60 0.13 0.64
C ILE A 151 -9.10 1.56 0.40
N PRO A 152 -9.69 2.59 1.06
CA PRO A 152 -9.12 3.93 1.08
C PRO A 152 -7.69 3.94 1.60
N GLY A 153 -6.75 4.47 0.82
CA GLY A 153 -5.35 4.54 1.21
C GLY A 153 -4.56 5.67 0.56
N VAL A 154 -3.29 5.74 0.93
CA VAL A 154 -2.28 6.71 0.47
C VAL A 154 -0.89 6.13 0.79
N GLU A 155 0.09 6.33 -0.09
CA GLU A 155 1.49 6.10 0.24
C GLU A 155 2.15 7.44 0.62
N ILE A 156 2.54 7.58 1.88
CA ILE A 156 3.04 8.84 2.44
C ILE A 156 4.57 8.86 2.41
N SER A 157 5.13 9.85 1.71
CA SER A 157 6.57 10.06 1.59
C SER A 157 7.16 10.55 2.92
N ALA A 158 8.29 9.99 3.32
CA ALA A 158 9.00 10.37 4.53
C ALA A 158 10.51 10.19 4.38
N VAL A 159 11.24 10.59 5.40
CA VAL A 159 12.63 10.18 5.64
C VAL A 159 12.76 9.46 6.97
N HIS A 160 13.50 8.36 6.97
CA HIS A 160 14.13 7.89 8.18
C HIS A 160 15.38 8.75 8.44
N SER A 161 15.66 8.97 9.71
CA SER A 161 16.91 9.56 10.18
C SER A 161 17.27 8.76 11.44
N PRO A 162 18.45 8.12 11.47
CA PRO A 162 18.96 7.47 12.68
C PRO A 162 19.00 8.42 13.88
N GLY A 163 19.05 7.84 15.08
CA GLY A 163 19.05 8.62 16.33
C GLY A 163 20.35 9.38 16.61
N ASP A 164 21.41 9.08 15.87
CA ASP A 164 22.69 9.78 15.85
C ASP A 164 22.76 10.78 14.69
N GLU A 165 23.22 12.00 14.95
CA GLU A 165 23.27 13.09 13.95
C GLU A 165 24.27 12.84 12.79
N SER A 166 25.05 11.75 12.87
CA SER A 166 25.92 11.26 11.80
C SER A 166 25.20 10.31 10.81
N GLY A 167 23.99 9.87 11.14
CA GLY A 167 23.20 8.96 10.31
C GLY A 167 22.71 9.61 9.02
N ALA A 168 23.12 9.06 7.87
CA ALA A 168 22.62 9.51 6.57
C ALA A 168 21.09 9.31 6.48
N LYS A 169 20.37 10.36 6.06
CA LYS A 169 18.91 10.29 5.85
C LYS A 169 18.58 9.35 4.70
N GLU A 170 17.60 8.47 4.92
CA GLU A 170 17.14 7.50 3.94
C GLU A 170 15.65 7.78 3.62
N PRO A 171 15.25 7.94 2.34
CA PRO A 171 13.85 8.01 1.98
C PRO A 171 13.12 6.73 2.39
N VAL A 172 11.94 6.87 3.00
CA VAL A 172 11.07 5.74 3.36
C VAL A 172 9.63 6.13 3.07
N HIS A 173 8.81 5.19 2.63
CA HIS A 173 7.40 5.45 2.35
C HIS A 173 6.50 4.62 3.27
N ILE A 174 5.41 5.22 3.76
CA ILE A 174 4.47 4.59 4.68
C ILE A 174 3.09 4.49 4.01
N LEU A 175 2.67 3.27 3.72
CA LEU A 175 1.32 2.95 3.29
C LEU A 175 0.36 3.11 4.48
N ALA A 176 -0.74 3.81 4.26
CA ALA A 176 -1.81 3.99 5.23
C ALA A 176 -3.12 3.40 4.68
N TYR A 177 -3.74 2.48 5.43
CA TYR A 177 -5.03 1.87 5.05
C TYR A 177 -6.15 2.26 6.01
N TYR A 178 -7.18 2.90 5.50
CA TYR A 178 -8.35 3.36 6.25
C TYR A 178 -9.60 2.52 5.97
N GLY A 179 -10.60 2.63 6.83
CA GLY A 179 -11.89 1.95 6.66
C GLY A 179 -12.74 2.60 5.58
N SER A 180 -13.91 2.02 5.32
CA SER A 180 -14.87 2.49 4.30
C SER A 180 -15.32 3.96 4.47
N TRP A 181 -15.20 4.50 5.69
CA TRP A 181 -15.52 5.90 6.04
C TRP A 181 -14.31 6.86 5.97
N GLY A 182 -13.13 6.36 5.56
CA GLY A 182 -11.89 7.14 5.53
C GLY A 182 -11.22 7.32 6.91
N PRO A 183 -10.28 8.26 7.04
CA PRO A 183 -9.65 8.62 8.31
C PRO A 183 -10.64 9.31 9.26
N SER A 184 -10.46 9.16 10.57
CA SER A 184 -11.29 9.87 11.57
C SER A 184 -11.02 11.37 11.65
N ARG A 185 -9.87 11.82 11.13
CA ARG A 185 -9.43 13.22 11.15
C ARG A 185 -8.96 13.67 9.77
N PRO A 186 -9.85 13.73 8.75
CA PRO A 186 -9.45 13.99 7.37
C PRO A 186 -8.74 15.35 7.22
N GLN A 187 -9.09 16.36 8.01
CA GLN A 187 -8.42 17.67 7.99
C GLN A 187 -7.05 17.69 8.71
N GLU A 188 -6.74 16.74 9.60
CA GLU A 188 -5.38 16.57 10.17
C GLU A 188 -4.47 15.91 9.12
N LEU A 189 -4.98 14.86 8.45
CA LEU A 189 -4.26 14.15 7.40
C LEU A 189 -4.01 15.04 6.17
N GLU A 190 -5.05 15.66 5.62
CA GLU A 190 -4.94 16.38 4.33
C GLU A 190 -3.96 17.55 4.40
N ARG A 191 -3.98 18.34 5.50
CA ARG A 191 -3.00 19.43 5.72
C ARG A 191 -1.57 18.93 5.80
N PHE A 192 -1.36 17.72 6.34
CA PHE A 192 -0.05 17.11 6.43
C PHE A 192 0.43 16.64 5.05
N LEU A 193 -0.45 15.99 4.27
CA LEU A 193 -0.16 15.57 2.90
C LEU A 193 0.14 16.79 1.99
N ASP A 194 -0.61 17.88 2.13
CA ASP A 194 -0.42 19.12 1.36
C ASP A 194 0.97 19.73 1.57
N GLY A 195 1.46 19.76 2.81
CA GLY A 195 2.82 20.21 3.13
C GLY A 195 3.93 19.32 2.51
N ILE A 196 3.65 18.04 2.24
CA ILE A 196 4.58 17.18 1.49
C ILE A 196 4.54 17.53 0.00
N ARG A 197 3.35 17.79 -0.55
CA ARG A 197 3.14 18.19 -1.96
C ARG A 197 3.81 19.54 -2.28
N ASP A 198 3.70 20.53 -1.41
CA ASP A 198 4.51 21.77 -1.46
C ASP A 198 6.01 21.47 -1.48
N GLY A 199 6.45 20.55 -0.61
CA GLY A 199 7.80 20.01 -0.60
C GLY A 199 8.23 19.40 -1.94
N ARG A 200 7.32 18.73 -2.67
CA ARG A 200 7.57 18.20 -4.03
C ARG A 200 7.76 19.31 -5.06
N TYR A 201 6.95 20.38 -5.05
CA TYR A 201 7.17 21.55 -5.92
C TYR A 201 8.51 22.25 -5.64
N ALA A 202 8.86 22.44 -4.36
CA ALA A 202 10.15 23.00 -3.98
C ALA A 202 11.33 22.09 -4.41
N ARG A 203 11.17 20.76 -4.30
CA ARG A 203 12.14 19.75 -4.75
C ARG A 203 12.31 19.78 -6.28
N ALA A 204 11.22 19.84 -7.04
CA ALA A 204 11.26 19.90 -8.50
C ALA A 204 12.03 21.13 -9.00
N ASN A 205 11.80 22.30 -8.41
CA ASN A 205 12.57 23.52 -8.74
C ASN A 205 14.08 23.35 -8.49
N LYS A 206 14.50 22.71 -7.39
CA LYS A 206 15.92 22.40 -7.13
C LYS A 206 16.51 21.46 -8.19
N ILE A 207 15.76 20.44 -8.62
CA ILE A 207 16.18 19.51 -9.68
C ILE A 207 16.35 20.26 -11.02
N LEU A 208 15.39 21.13 -11.38
CA LEU A 208 15.44 21.92 -12.61
C LEU A 208 16.61 22.93 -12.62
N LEU A 209 16.94 23.54 -11.48
CA LEU A 209 18.13 24.38 -11.35
C LEU A 209 19.42 23.57 -11.57
N LYS A 210 19.51 22.35 -11.03
CA LYS A 210 20.66 21.47 -11.25
C LYS A 210 20.77 21.00 -12.70
N LEU A 211 19.65 20.66 -13.36
CA LEU A 211 19.64 20.28 -14.78
C LEU A 211 20.05 21.44 -15.69
N ARG A 212 19.69 22.69 -15.36
CA ARG A 212 20.21 23.88 -16.04
C ARG A 212 21.74 24.01 -15.92
N CYS A 213 22.32 23.66 -14.77
CA CYS A 213 23.79 23.62 -14.58
C CYS A 213 24.48 22.43 -15.27
N LEU A 214 23.71 21.57 -15.96
CA LEU A 214 24.17 20.44 -16.78
C LEU A 214 23.72 20.63 -18.24
N ASP A 215 23.52 21.89 -18.67
CA ASP A 215 23.07 22.32 -20.00
C ASP A 215 21.74 21.69 -20.48
N MET A 216 20.88 21.25 -19.54
CA MET A 216 19.54 20.72 -19.78
C MET A 216 18.44 21.65 -19.20
N PRO A 217 18.25 22.87 -19.72
CA PRO A 217 17.20 23.77 -19.26
C PRO A 217 15.79 23.22 -19.57
N MET A 218 14.94 23.18 -18.54
CA MET A 218 13.50 22.90 -18.64
C MET A 218 12.74 23.84 -17.71
N LYS A 219 11.42 23.98 -17.93
CA LYS A 219 10.53 24.81 -17.10
C LYS A 219 9.69 23.95 -16.15
N LEU A 220 9.23 24.53 -15.04
CA LEU A 220 8.39 23.83 -14.08
C LEU A 220 7.02 23.52 -14.68
N GLU A 221 6.48 24.44 -15.48
CA GLU A 221 5.21 24.33 -16.19
C GLU A 221 5.16 23.12 -17.10
N ASP A 222 6.29 22.72 -17.70
CA ASP A 222 6.36 21.55 -18.58
C ASP A 222 6.34 20.25 -17.77
N VAL A 223 7.04 20.19 -16.63
CA VAL A 223 6.95 19.07 -15.67
C VAL A 223 5.54 18.96 -15.09
N CYS A 224 4.86 20.08 -14.81
CA CYS A 224 3.50 20.09 -14.26
C CYS A 224 2.44 19.66 -15.28
N LYS A 225 2.61 19.95 -16.59
CA LYS A 225 1.74 19.40 -17.65
C LYS A 225 1.78 17.87 -17.67
N ILE A 226 3.00 17.32 -17.55
CA ILE A 226 3.28 15.87 -17.55
C ILE A 226 2.81 15.20 -16.26
N ALA A 227 2.82 15.92 -15.13
CA ALA A 227 2.24 15.46 -13.87
C ALA A 227 0.71 15.43 -13.92
N GLY A 228 0.08 16.41 -14.59
CA GLY A 228 -1.37 16.57 -14.64
C GLY A 228 -1.90 17.62 -13.66
N ASN A 229 -3.16 18.02 -13.85
CA ASN A 229 -3.76 19.10 -13.08
C ASN A 229 -3.97 18.71 -11.61
N GLY A 230 -3.46 19.52 -10.69
CA GLY A 230 -3.49 19.27 -9.24
C GLY A 230 -2.46 18.25 -8.73
N VAL A 231 -1.58 17.74 -9.60
CA VAL A 231 -0.61 16.69 -9.25
C VAL A 231 0.75 17.28 -8.90
N ALA A 232 1.31 16.87 -7.77
CA ALA A 232 2.59 17.37 -7.27
C ALA A 232 3.79 16.65 -7.95
N PRO A 233 4.76 17.38 -8.54
CA PRO A 233 5.76 16.80 -9.42
C PRO A 233 6.75 15.85 -8.71
N GLY A 234 6.67 14.56 -9.06
CA GLY A 234 7.63 13.53 -8.65
C GLY A 234 8.90 13.52 -9.51
N ARG A 235 9.90 12.69 -9.12
CA ARG A 235 11.09 12.44 -9.95
C ARG A 235 10.73 11.80 -11.29
N LEU A 236 9.68 10.98 -11.33
CA LEU A 236 9.18 10.35 -12.55
C LEU A 236 8.66 11.38 -13.57
N HIS A 237 8.02 12.46 -13.11
CA HIS A 237 7.57 13.56 -13.98
C HIS A 237 8.73 14.37 -14.56
N VAL A 238 9.79 14.60 -13.78
CA VAL A 238 11.03 15.19 -14.32
C VAL A 238 11.70 14.23 -15.31
N ALA A 239 11.74 12.93 -15.02
CA ALA A 239 12.30 11.92 -15.93
C ALA A 239 11.53 11.86 -17.28
N ARG A 240 10.19 11.88 -17.24
CA ARG A 240 9.33 12.00 -18.44
C ARG A 240 9.63 13.31 -19.21
N ALA A 241 9.72 14.45 -18.51
CA ALA A 241 10.08 15.74 -19.13
C ALA A 241 11.46 15.74 -19.81
N MET A 242 12.46 15.05 -19.23
CA MET A 242 13.78 14.92 -19.86
C MET A 242 13.75 14.07 -21.14
N VAL A 243 12.84 13.08 -21.22
CA VAL A 243 12.60 12.28 -22.44
C VAL A 243 11.89 13.12 -23.51
N GLU A 244 10.80 13.81 -23.15
CA GLU A 244 10.05 14.66 -24.08
C GLU A 244 10.88 15.84 -24.63
N ALA A 245 11.78 16.40 -23.81
CA ALA A 245 12.74 17.42 -24.23
C ALA A 245 13.94 16.88 -25.03
N GLY A 246 14.06 15.56 -25.22
CA GLY A 246 15.13 14.92 -26.00
C GLY A 246 16.50 14.88 -25.31
N TYR A 247 16.59 15.19 -24.01
CA TYR A 247 17.84 15.15 -23.24
C TYR A 247 18.27 13.72 -22.86
N VAL A 248 17.33 12.76 -22.87
CA VAL A 248 17.57 11.34 -22.59
C VAL A 248 16.64 10.44 -23.41
N GLU A 249 17.13 9.26 -23.78
CA GLU A 249 16.41 8.28 -24.60
C GLU A 249 15.34 7.49 -23.82
N SER A 250 15.41 7.48 -22.48
CA SER A 250 14.50 6.70 -21.64
C SER A 250 14.50 7.15 -20.17
N LEU A 251 13.43 6.80 -19.45
CA LEU A 251 13.32 6.97 -18.00
C LEU A 251 14.47 6.26 -17.26
N ARG A 252 14.87 5.06 -17.72
CA ARG A 252 16.02 4.31 -17.19
C ARG A 252 17.32 5.12 -17.30
N GLN A 253 17.53 5.82 -18.42
CA GLN A 253 18.70 6.70 -18.60
C GLN A 253 18.60 7.96 -17.70
N ALA A 254 17.41 8.56 -17.57
CA ALA A 254 17.17 9.70 -16.68
C ALA A 254 17.53 9.38 -15.21
N PHE A 255 17.02 8.27 -14.69
CA PHE A 255 17.32 7.82 -13.33
C PHE A 255 18.79 7.42 -13.17
N SER A 256 19.33 6.53 -14.02
CA SER A 256 20.69 6.01 -13.85
C SER A 256 21.81 7.05 -14.04
N ARG A 257 21.60 8.13 -14.81
CA ARG A 257 22.62 9.17 -15.03
C ARG A 257 22.44 10.42 -14.17
N TYR A 258 21.21 10.81 -13.82
CA TYR A 258 20.94 12.14 -13.28
C TYR A 258 20.10 12.16 -11.99
N LEU A 259 19.04 11.33 -11.91
CA LEU A 259 17.99 11.44 -10.88
C LEU A 259 18.04 10.38 -9.76
N TYR A 260 19.02 9.47 -9.80
CA TYR A 260 19.30 8.51 -8.71
C TYR A 260 19.66 9.22 -7.39
N ASP A 261 19.56 8.53 -6.26
CA ASP A 261 19.84 9.12 -4.95
C ASP A 261 21.31 9.55 -4.81
N GLY A 262 21.54 10.85 -4.61
CA GLY A 262 22.87 11.46 -4.63
C GLY A 262 23.42 11.81 -6.03
N GLY A 263 22.64 11.60 -7.09
CA GLY A 263 23.04 11.89 -8.47
C GLY A 263 23.14 13.40 -8.81
N PRO A 264 23.71 13.74 -9.99
CA PRO A 264 23.98 15.13 -10.37
C PRO A 264 22.77 16.07 -10.22
N ALA A 265 21.60 15.64 -10.70
CA ALA A 265 20.36 16.41 -10.65
C ALA A 265 19.51 16.16 -9.40
N TYR A 266 19.88 15.19 -8.55
CA TYR A 266 19.13 14.82 -7.35
C TYR A 266 19.02 15.98 -6.34
N ALA A 267 17.83 16.16 -5.76
CA ALA A 267 17.60 17.06 -4.64
C ALA A 267 16.54 16.46 -3.69
N THR A 268 16.69 16.75 -2.40
CA THR A 268 15.70 16.43 -1.37
C THR A 268 14.67 17.55 -1.22
N GLY A 269 13.46 17.20 -0.79
CA GLY A 269 12.40 18.13 -0.46
C GLY A 269 12.46 18.57 1.00
N SER A 270 11.28 18.59 1.62
CA SER A 270 11.03 18.81 3.05
C SER A 270 10.24 17.62 3.61
N GLU A 271 10.62 16.41 3.22
CA GLU A 271 9.95 15.17 3.60
C GLU A 271 9.92 14.99 5.15
N PRO A 272 8.77 14.61 5.75
CA PRO A 272 8.62 14.48 7.19
C PRO A 272 9.38 13.27 7.76
N ASN A 273 9.60 13.25 9.08
CA ASN A 273 10.19 12.08 9.74
C ASN A 273 9.19 10.91 9.74
N GLY A 274 9.66 9.71 9.34
CA GLY A 274 8.82 8.51 9.25
C GLY A 274 8.12 8.11 10.57
N LYS A 275 8.71 8.40 11.74
CA LYS A 275 8.07 8.16 13.04
C LYS A 275 6.83 9.05 13.21
N SER A 276 6.90 10.31 12.79
CA SER A 276 5.77 11.26 12.81
C SER A 276 4.66 10.84 11.83
N VAL A 277 5.01 10.28 10.67
CA VAL A 277 4.06 9.75 9.69
C VAL A 277 3.31 8.54 10.25
N VAL A 278 4.02 7.54 10.79
CA VAL A 278 3.41 6.37 11.43
C VAL A 278 2.45 6.81 12.55
N GLN A 279 2.88 7.72 13.42
CA GLN A 279 2.04 8.25 14.50
C GLN A 279 0.80 9.00 13.98
N LEU A 280 0.89 9.76 12.88
CA LEU A 280 -0.26 10.41 12.25
C LEU A 280 -1.26 9.37 11.73
N VAL A 281 -0.80 8.34 11.03
CA VAL A 281 -1.65 7.26 10.52
C VAL A 281 -2.38 6.54 11.67
N CYS A 282 -1.69 6.26 12.77
CA CYS A 282 -2.30 5.72 13.98
C CYS A 282 -3.39 6.64 14.57
N ARG A 283 -3.13 7.96 14.71
CA ARG A 283 -4.08 8.94 15.27
C ARG A 283 -5.26 9.28 14.35
N THR A 284 -5.13 9.03 13.05
CA THR A 284 -6.17 9.24 12.03
C THR A 284 -7.00 7.97 11.79
N GLY A 285 -6.75 6.88 12.53
CA GLY A 285 -7.53 5.64 12.43
C GLY A 285 -7.15 4.73 11.26
N GLY A 286 -5.89 4.77 10.81
CA GLY A 286 -5.37 3.95 9.73
C GLY A 286 -4.36 2.89 10.18
N VAL A 287 -4.15 1.87 9.34
CA VAL A 287 -3.11 0.85 9.51
C VAL A 287 -1.84 1.30 8.80
N ALA A 288 -0.79 1.59 9.56
CA ALA A 288 0.51 2.05 9.05
C ALA A 288 1.45 0.88 8.68
N VAL A 289 1.94 0.87 7.44
CA VAL A 289 2.76 -0.21 6.86
C VAL A 289 3.96 0.36 6.11
N LEU A 290 5.15 -0.22 6.29
CA LEU A 290 6.36 0.20 5.56
C LEU A 290 6.36 -0.40 4.15
N ALA A 291 6.33 0.47 3.14
CA ALA A 291 6.39 0.08 1.73
C ALA A 291 7.79 -0.41 1.33
N HIS A 292 7.85 -1.31 0.34
CA HIS A 292 9.03 -1.78 -0.39
C HIS A 292 10.38 -1.77 0.38
N PRO A 293 10.48 -2.34 1.61
CA PRO A 293 11.67 -2.18 2.45
C PRO A 293 12.93 -2.88 1.91
N TRP A 294 12.82 -3.64 0.82
CA TRP A 294 13.94 -4.15 0.02
C TRP A 294 14.72 -3.06 -0.74
N ALA A 295 14.18 -1.86 -0.89
CA ALA A 295 14.86 -0.71 -1.48
C ALA A 295 15.78 0.05 -0.49
N LEU A 296 15.66 -0.25 0.80
CA LEU A 296 16.38 0.44 1.89
C LEU A 296 17.78 -0.15 2.10
N LYS A 297 18.75 0.68 2.50
CA LYS A 297 20.11 0.24 2.83
C LYS A 297 20.16 -0.49 4.17
N ASN A 298 19.31 -0.09 5.13
CA ASN A 298 19.24 -0.72 6.45
C ASN A 298 17.80 -0.90 6.96
N PRO A 299 17.00 -1.80 6.34
CA PRO A 299 15.62 -2.02 6.73
C PRO A 299 15.47 -2.51 8.17
N ALA A 300 16.46 -3.20 8.74
CA ALA A 300 16.40 -3.68 10.12
C ALA A 300 16.35 -2.52 11.15
N VAL A 301 17.17 -1.48 10.95
CA VAL A 301 17.15 -0.27 11.79
C VAL A 301 15.85 0.51 11.58
N VAL A 302 15.44 0.72 10.33
CA VAL A 302 14.20 1.44 9.98
C VAL A 302 12.97 0.76 10.59
N VAL A 303 12.83 -0.56 10.45
CA VAL A 303 11.69 -1.34 10.98
C VAL A 303 11.65 -1.30 12.51
N LYS A 304 12.79 -1.45 13.20
CA LYS A 304 12.89 -1.32 14.66
C LYS A 304 12.37 0.06 15.12
N ASP A 305 12.82 1.11 14.45
CA ASP A 305 12.52 2.50 14.80
C ASP A 305 11.06 2.89 14.54
N LEU A 306 10.49 2.40 13.43
CA LEU A 306 9.09 2.64 13.09
C LEU A 306 8.15 1.75 13.91
N LYS A 307 8.55 0.52 14.28
CA LYS A 307 7.79 -0.31 15.24
C LYS A 307 7.60 0.41 16.57
N ALA A 308 8.64 1.05 17.09
CA ALA A 308 8.57 1.86 18.31
C ALA A 308 7.65 3.10 18.17
N ALA A 309 7.37 3.56 16.94
CA ALA A 309 6.44 4.64 16.64
C ALA A 309 4.98 4.18 16.40
N GLY A 310 4.72 2.87 16.34
CA GLY A 310 3.39 2.29 16.13
C GLY A 310 3.18 1.57 14.78
N LEU A 311 4.24 1.15 14.09
CA LEU A 311 4.11 0.44 12.80
C LEU A 311 3.38 -0.91 12.97
N HIS A 312 2.42 -1.18 12.07
CA HIS A 312 1.58 -2.37 12.10
C HIS A 312 2.10 -3.48 11.18
N GLY A 313 2.72 -3.13 10.05
CA GLY A 313 3.21 -4.10 9.06
C GLY A 313 4.36 -3.60 8.20
N ILE A 314 4.88 -4.49 7.36
CA ILE A 314 5.81 -4.17 6.27
C ILE A 314 5.42 -4.98 5.02
N GLU A 315 5.82 -4.51 3.85
CA GLU A 315 5.77 -5.32 2.64
C GLU A 315 6.86 -6.40 2.64
N VAL A 316 6.48 -7.66 2.40
CA VAL A 316 7.38 -8.81 2.26
C VAL A 316 7.08 -9.68 1.03
N TYR A 317 5.91 -9.50 0.42
CA TYR A 317 5.49 -10.20 -0.80
C TYR A 317 5.63 -9.28 -2.02
N ARG A 318 6.19 -9.83 -3.09
CA ARG A 318 6.39 -9.21 -4.40
C ARG A 318 5.91 -10.18 -5.48
N SER A 319 5.88 -9.74 -6.73
CA SER A 319 5.51 -10.57 -7.88
C SER A 319 6.47 -11.73 -8.15
N ASP A 320 7.74 -11.61 -7.75
CA ASP A 320 8.74 -12.68 -7.82
C ASP A 320 8.75 -13.62 -6.60
N GLY A 321 8.11 -13.23 -5.48
CA GLY A 321 7.85 -14.10 -4.33
C GLY A 321 7.88 -13.40 -2.97
N LYS A 322 8.07 -14.18 -1.91
CA LYS A 322 8.26 -13.67 -0.53
C LYS A 322 9.75 -13.46 -0.25
N VAL A 323 10.14 -12.26 0.16
CA VAL A 323 11.51 -11.98 0.61
C VAL A 323 11.72 -12.59 2.01
N SER A 324 12.72 -13.47 2.16
CA SER A 324 12.96 -14.22 3.41
C SER A 324 13.35 -13.30 4.57
N GLY A 325 14.47 -12.58 4.47
CA GLY A 325 14.96 -11.73 5.56
C GLY A 325 13.95 -10.68 6.05
N LEU A 326 13.09 -10.16 5.17
CA LEU A 326 11.99 -9.26 5.53
C LEU A 326 10.83 -9.98 6.21
N SER A 327 10.46 -11.19 5.75
CA SER A 327 9.52 -12.06 6.46
C SER A 327 9.97 -12.32 7.89
N ASP A 328 11.25 -12.62 8.08
CA ASP A 328 11.76 -13.11 9.35
C ASP A 328 11.96 -11.93 10.33
N LEU A 329 12.33 -10.75 9.79
CA LEU A 329 12.29 -9.46 10.47
C LEU A 329 10.85 -9.07 10.90
N ALA A 330 9.85 -9.35 10.07
CA ALA A 330 8.45 -9.08 10.41
C ALA A 330 7.92 -10.00 11.52
N ASP A 331 8.32 -11.27 11.56
CA ASP A 331 8.01 -12.15 12.71
C ASP A 331 8.65 -11.63 13.99
N ALA A 332 9.95 -11.28 13.95
CA ALA A 332 10.71 -10.81 15.11
C ALA A 332 10.14 -9.55 15.78
N TYR A 333 9.44 -8.71 15.02
CA TYR A 333 8.77 -7.49 15.52
C TYR A 333 7.24 -7.59 15.63
N GLY A 334 6.64 -8.77 15.38
CA GLY A 334 5.18 -8.94 15.39
C GLY A 334 4.50 -7.96 14.44
N LEU A 335 4.88 -8.00 13.16
CA LEU A 335 4.40 -7.11 12.09
C LEU A 335 3.61 -7.90 11.05
N LEU A 336 2.56 -7.27 10.52
CA LEU A 336 1.83 -7.77 9.37
C LEU A 336 2.74 -7.90 8.14
N LYS A 337 2.52 -8.96 7.37
CA LYS A 337 3.31 -9.35 6.20
C LYS A 337 2.50 -9.11 4.94
N LEU A 338 2.58 -7.91 4.38
CA LEU A 338 1.75 -7.49 3.25
C LEU A 338 2.57 -7.45 1.95
N GLY A 339 1.98 -6.91 0.90
CA GLY A 339 2.62 -6.67 -0.39
C GLY A 339 1.58 -6.32 -1.44
N GLY A 340 1.88 -5.32 -2.27
CA GLY A 340 1.19 -5.04 -3.52
C GLY A 340 2.14 -5.03 -4.72
N SER A 341 1.60 -4.73 -5.90
CA SER A 341 2.38 -4.71 -7.15
C SER A 341 3.34 -3.53 -7.27
N ASP A 342 3.07 -2.41 -6.57
CA ASP A 342 3.68 -1.10 -6.81
C ASP A 342 3.45 -0.62 -8.26
N PHE A 343 2.31 -1.00 -8.84
CA PHE A 343 1.96 -0.72 -10.23
C PHE A 343 1.72 0.78 -10.46
N HIS A 344 2.45 1.36 -11.42
CA HIS A 344 2.23 2.71 -11.94
C HIS A 344 1.72 2.71 -13.39
N GLY A 345 1.71 1.57 -14.09
CA GLY A 345 1.34 1.47 -15.51
C GLY A 345 2.39 2.08 -16.44
N ARG A 346 3.66 1.75 -16.22
CA ARG A 346 4.80 2.23 -17.02
C ARG A 346 4.89 1.48 -18.35
N ASP A 347 5.37 2.15 -19.41
CA ASP A 347 5.59 1.54 -20.74
C ASP A 347 6.81 0.60 -20.83
N ASP A 348 7.28 0.09 -19.69
CA ASP A 348 8.29 -0.96 -19.64
C ASP A 348 7.66 -2.36 -19.55
N LYS A 349 8.45 -3.40 -19.80
CA LYS A 349 7.99 -4.81 -19.85
C LYS A 349 8.35 -5.58 -18.58
N GLU A 350 8.78 -4.88 -17.53
CA GLU A 350 9.34 -5.46 -16.30
C GLU A 350 8.50 -5.09 -15.06
N GLU A 351 7.69 -4.03 -15.12
CA GLU A 351 6.74 -3.66 -14.06
C GLU A 351 5.70 -4.78 -13.79
N PRO A 352 5.42 -5.12 -12.52
CA PRO A 352 4.38 -6.09 -12.18
C PRO A 352 2.98 -5.53 -12.40
N ASP A 353 2.14 -6.24 -13.17
CA ASP A 353 0.75 -5.83 -13.37
C ASP A 353 -0.06 -5.86 -12.05
N VAL A 354 -1.11 -5.04 -11.98
CA VAL A 354 -1.98 -4.90 -10.81
C VAL A 354 -2.60 -6.26 -10.41
N GLY A 355 -2.47 -6.63 -9.14
CA GLY A 355 -2.91 -7.94 -8.62
C GLY A 355 -1.98 -9.12 -8.93
N SER A 356 -0.75 -8.89 -9.41
CA SER A 356 0.22 -9.95 -9.72
C SER A 356 0.85 -10.62 -8.49
N VAL A 357 0.77 -10.01 -7.30
CA VAL A 357 1.38 -10.51 -6.06
C VAL A 357 0.54 -11.63 -5.43
N ASP A 358 1.18 -12.77 -5.15
CA ASP A 358 0.52 -13.97 -4.59
C ASP A 358 0.42 -13.89 -3.06
N LEU A 359 -0.26 -12.85 -2.54
CA LEU A 359 -0.42 -12.59 -1.11
C LEU A 359 -1.23 -13.73 -0.43
N PRO A 360 -0.68 -14.47 0.55
CA PRO A 360 -1.38 -15.60 1.17
C PRO A 360 -2.63 -15.17 1.93
N VAL A 361 -3.69 -15.97 1.84
CA VAL A 361 -5.00 -15.64 2.42
C VAL A 361 -4.99 -15.48 3.95
N LEU A 362 -4.05 -16.13 4.64
CA LEU A 362 -3.81 -15.94 6.08
C LEU A 362 -3.20 -14.57 6.39
N ALA A 363 -2.32 -14.03 5.53
CA ALA A 363 -1.81 -12.67 5.71
C ALA A 363 -2.93 -11.62 5.56
N VAL A 364 -3.87 -11.85 4.64
CA VAL A 364 -5.07 -11.02 4.48
C VAL A 364 -6.02 -11.15 5.67
N LEU A 365 -6.16 -12.35 6.26
CA LEU A 365 -6.94 -12.53 7.49
C LEU A 365 -6.33 -11.77 8.66
N ASN A 366 -5.02 -11.94 8.91
CA ASN A 366 -4.30 -11.25 9.99
C ASN A 366 -4.36 -9.72 9.82
N PHE A 367 -4.27 -9.22 8.59
CA PHE A 367 -4.49 -7.80 8.28
C PHE A 367 -5.88 -7.33 8.75
N LEU A 368 -6.93 -8.08 8.45
CA LEU A 368 -8.30 -7.73 8.85
C LEU A 368 -8.53 -7.83 10.36
N GLU A 369 -7.82 -8.71 11.06
CA GLU A 369 -7.90 -8.82 12.53
C GLU A 369 -7.27 -7.61 13.23
N VAL A 370 -6.20 -7.03 12.67
CA VAL A 370 -5.62 -5.75 13.13
C VAL A 370 -6.44 -4.54 12.66
N ALA A 371 -6.89 -4.54 11.41
CA ALA A 371 -7.50 -3.38 10.77
C ALA A 371 -8.93 -3.10 11.28
N ARG A 372 -9.76 -4.13 11.46
CA ARG A 372 -11.18 -3.93 11.84
C ARG A 372 -11.37 -3.20 13.17
N PRO A 373 -10.65 -3.50 14.27
CA PRO A 373 -10.77 -2.73 15.52
C PRO A 373 -10.36 -1.26 15.35
N ILE A 374 -9.32 -0.98 14.57
CA ILE A 374 -8.83 0.37 14.30
C ILE A 374 -9.88 1.17 13.52
N TRP A 375 -10.35 0.63 12.39
CA TRP A 375 -11.37 1.27 11.56
C TRP A 375 -12.72 1.45 12.28
N HIS A 376 -13.14 0.48 13.10
CA HIS A 376 -14.35 0.59 13.93
C HIS A 376 -14.24 1.70 14.98
N ASN A 377 -13.06 1.93 15.56
CA ASN A 377 -12.86 3.05 16.47
C ASN A 377 -12.78 4.39 15.70
N ALA A 378 -12.16 4.42 14.52
CA ALA A 378 -12.17 5.59 13.64
C ALA A 378 -13.61 6.02 13.26
N ILE A 379 -14.47 5.05 12.92
CA ILE A 379 -15.91 5.27 12.66
C ILE A 379 -16.61 5.90 13.86
N LYS A 380 -16.34 5.44 15.09
CA LYS A 380 -16.91 6.05 16.32
C LYS A 380 -16.46 7.50 16.50
N GLU A 381 -15.20 7.82 16.25
CA GLU A 381 -14.70 9.21 16.31
C GLU A 381 -15.40 10.11 15.27
N ILE A 382 -15.62 9.61 14.05
CA ILE A 382 -16.39 10.33 13.01
C ILE A 382 -17.81 10.63 13.52
N PHE A 383 -18.55 9.61 13.97
CA PHE A 383 -19.91 9.79 14.49
C PHE A 383 -19.98 10.72 15.72
N ALA A 384 -18.99 10.68 16.61
CA ALA A 384 -18.89 11.62 17.73
C ALA A 384 -18.73 13.05 17.23
N SER A 385 -17.77 13.31 16.33
CA SER A 385 -17.50 14.65 15.81
C SER A 385 -18.67 15.27 15.02
N ILE A 386 -19.48 14.45 14.35
CA ILE A 386 -20.73 14.87 13.70
C ILE A 386 -21.77 15.27 14.75
N THR A 387 -21.89 14.48 15.82
CA THR A 387 -22.85 14.74 16.92
C THR A 387 -22.52 16.03 17.67
N GLU A 388 -21.24 16.28 17.95
CA GLU A 388 -20.76 17.49 18.63
C GLU A 388 -21.07 18.76 17.80
N ARG A 389 -20.74 18.76 16.50
CA ARG A 389 -21.07 19.87 15.59
C ARG A 389 -22.58 20.12 15.51
N ALA A 390 -23.39 19.05 15.50
CA ALA A 390 -24.85 19.17 15.50
C ALA A 390 -25.40 19.77 16.81
N THR A 391 -24.75 19.52 17.96
CA THR A 391 -25.12 20.17 19.22
C THR A 391 -24.68 21.63 19.29
N ASP A 392 -23.50 21.98 18.74
CA ASP A 392 -23.02 23.36 18.70
C ASP A 392 -23.86 24.25 17.77
N MET A 393 -24.29 23.72 16.61
CA MET A 393 -25.19 24.44 15.71
C MET A 393 -26.61 24.58 16.27
N ASN A 394 -27.12 23.58 16.99
CA ASN A 394 -28.44 23.63 17.64
C ASN A 394 -28.43 24.37 18.99
N GLY A 395 -27.79 25.55 19.02
CA GLY A 395 -27.68 26.48 20.15
C GLY A 395 -29.00 27.03 20.69
N SER A 396 -30.16 26.51 20.27
CA SER A 396 -31.40 26.58 21.04
C SER A 396 -32.34 25.40 20.72
N LYS A 397 -32.72 24.65 21.76
CA LYS A 397 -33.69 23.52 21.75
C LYS A 397 -33.34 22.28 20.90
N GLY A 398 -32.38 21.50 21.40
CA GLY A 398 -32.74 20.20 21.97
C GLY A 398 -32.42 18.93 21.20
N LEU A 399 -31.44 18.18 21.71
CA LEU A 399 -31.34 16.73 21.55
C LEU A 399 -31.19 16.10 22.94
N ARG A 400 -32.20 15.36 23.43
CA ARG A 400 -32.14 14.72 24.76
C ARG A 400 -31.42 13.37 24.66
N ARG A 401 -30.39 13.20 25.51
CA ARG A 401 -29.66 11.94 25.70
C ARG A 401 -30.60 10.83 26.20
N ALA A 402 -30.98 9.90 25.32
CA ALA A 402 -31.77 8.72 25.67
C ALA A 402 -30.83 7.53 25.92
N SER A 403 -30.60 7.18 27.19
CA SER A 403 -29.71 6.07 27.57
C SER A 403 -30.46 4.94 28.28
N SER A 404 -30.80 3.88 27.55
CA SER A 404 -30.96 2.51 28.07
C SER A 404 -31.27 1.53 26.93
N SER A 405 -30.84 0.27 27.09
CA SER A 405 -31.34 -0.91 26.35
C SER A 405 -31.12 -0.99 24.83
N GLY A 406 -29.90 -1.40 24.45
CA GLY A 406 -29.70 -2.46 23.44
C GLY A 406 -29.78 -2.13 21.94
N ASP A 407 -30.76 -1.34 21.49
CA ASP A 407 -31.02 -1.12 20.06
C ASP A 407 -31.00 0.38 19.69
N PHE A 408 -30.09 0.75 18.78
CA PHE A 408 -30.09 2.08 18.17
C PHE A 408 -31.17 2.17 17.07
N ARG A 409 -32.30 2.81 17.39
CA ARG A 409 -33.27 3.30 16.39
C ARG A 409 -33.16 4.82 16.28
N ILE A 410 -32.80 5.31 15.10
CA ILE A 410 -32.82 6.74 14.79
C ILE A 410 -34.29 7.17 14.63
N MET A 411 -34.73 8.15 15.41
CA MET A 411 -36.09 8.69 15.36
C MET A 411 -36.22 9.71 14.22
N ARG A 412 -37.19 9.47 13.32
CA ARG A 412 -37.59 10.40 12.27
C ARG A 412 -38.39 11.56 12.88
N PHE A 413 -38.09 12.78 12.44
CA PHE A 413 -38.96 13.96 12.64
C PHE A 413 -39.35 14.52 11.27
N CYS A 414 -40.64 14.77 11.08
CA CYS A 414 -41.17 15.61 10.01
C CYS A 414 -41.85 16.83 10.67
N PRO A 415 -41.47 18.07 10.34
CA PRO A 415 -42.35 19.23 10.42
C PRO A 415 -43.15 19.34 9.11
N GLU A 416 -44.41 19.77 9.19
CA GLU A 416 -45.25 20.02 8.02
C GLU A 416 -45.16 21.49 7.59
N ASP A 417 -44.54 21.75 6.43
CA ASP A 417 -44.93 22.83 5.51
C ASP A 417 -44.30 22.57 4.11
N PRO A 418 -44.97 22.88 2.97
CA PRO A 418 -44.53 22.41 1.66
C PRO A 418 -43.64 23.43 0.91
N GLY A 419 -42.33 23.43 1.19
CA GLY A 419 -41.35 24.19 0.41
C GLY A 419 -39.89 23.94 0.83
N LEU A 420 -39.01 23.75 -0.17
CA LEU A 420 -37.60 23.34 -0.06
C LEU A 420 -37.36 21.90 0.45
N THR A 421 -37.46 20.94 -0.47
CA THR A 421 -36.89 19.59 -0.32
C THR A 421 -35.62 19.44 -1.16
N ASP A 422 -34.45 19.37 -0.52
CA ASP A 422 -33.27 18.66 -1.05
C ASP A 422 -32.20 18.49 0.05
N ALA A 423 -32.19 17.34 0.73
CA ALA A 423 -31.19 16.96 1.74
C ALA A 423 -31.15 15.42 1.99
N PRO A 424 -30.48 14.62 1.15
CA PRO A 424 -30.59 13.16 1.17
C PRO A 424 -29.42 12.43 1.88
N GLU A 425 -28.94 12.89 3.04
CA GLU A 425 -27.78 12.26 3.73
C GLU A 425 -28.15 11.27 4.85
N VAL A 426 -29.34 11.37 5.45
CA VAL A 426 -29.67 10.61 6.69
C VAL A 426 -30.14 9.17 6.41
N GLU A 427 -30.81 8.91 5.29
CA GLU A 427 -31.48 7.62 5.04
C GLU A 427 -30.49 6.49 4.70
N ILE A 428 -29.31 6.82 4.18
CA ILE A 428 -28.23 5.86 3.85
C ILE A 428 -27.63 5.25 5.12
N MET A 429 -27.62 5.98 6.24
CA MET A 429 -26.90 5.59 7.47
C MET A 429 -27.47 4.33 8.14
N GLY A 430 -28.79 4.08 8.02
CA GLY A 430 -29.45 2.97 8.71
C GLY A 430 -29.08 1.59 8.17
N ASN A 431 -29.08 1.43 6.84
CA ASN A 431 -28.93 0.12 6.21
C ASN A 431 -27.49 -0.40 6.22
N PHE A 432 -26.49 0.48 6.12
CA PHE A 432 -25.07 0.09 6.16
C PHE A 432 -24.63 -0.38 7.54
N LEU A 433 -25.15 0.21 8.62
CA LEU A 433 -24.79 -0.16 9.99
C LEU A 433 -25.17 -1.62 10.28
N ILE A 434 -26.33 -2.07 9.79
CA ILE A 434 -26.83 -3.44 9.93
C ILE A 434 -25.85 -4.44 9.26
N ALA A 435 -25.34 -4.12 8.08
CA ALA A 435 -24.44 -5.00 7.32
C ALA A 435 -23.10 -5.24 8.03
N GLU A 436 -22.51 -4.24 8.68
CA GLU A 436 -21.27 -4.43 9.45
C GLU A 436 -21.53 -5.02 10.86
N PHE A 437 -22.60 -4.62 11.56
CA PHE A 437 -22.94 -5.17 12.88
C PHE A 437 -23.33 -6.66 12.83
N GLN A 438 -24.00 -7.13 11.78
CA GLN A 438 -24.37 -8.54 11.63
C GLN A 438 -23.14 -9.46 11.49
N VAL A 439 -22.01 -8.96 10.98
CA VAL A 439 -20.74 -9.72 10.93
C VAL A 439 -20.14 -9.89 12.34
N ILE A 440 -20.35 -8.93 13.24
CA ILE A 440 -19.79 -8.94 14.60
C ILE A 440 -20.55 -9.86 15.54
N ARG A 441 -21.90 -9.91 15.46
CA ARG A 441 -22.72 -10.84 16.28
C ARG A 441 -22.54 -12.34 15.92
N GLY A 442 -21.73 -12.67 14.91
CA GLY A 442 -21.44 -14.06 14.51
C GLY A 442 -20.32 -14.77 15.27
N ARG A 443 -19.66 -14.12 16.24
CA ARG A 443 -18.58 -14.72 17.08
C ARG A 443 -18.54 -14.12 18.50
N LEU A 444 -19.59 -14.37 19.29
CA LEU A 444 -19.57 -14.43 20.76
C LEU A 444 -20.40 -15.63 21.21
#